data_AF-A0A0D2A4Q2-F1
#
_entry.id   AF-A0A0D2A4Q2-F1
#
_cell.length_a   1.000
_cell.length_b   1.000
_cell.length_c   1.000
_cell.angle_alpha   90.00
_cell.angle_beta   90.00
_cell.angle_gamma   90.00
#
_symmetry.space_group_name_H-M   'P 1'
#
loop_
_entity.id
_entity.type
_entity.pdbx_description
1 polymer ?
#
loop_
_entity_poly.entity_id
_entity_poly.type
_entity_poly.pdbx_seq_one_letter_code
_entity_poly.pdbx_strand_id
1 'polypeptide(L)'
;MAIPLFRKLIDIYPDFETLATADVSQVAELMRPLGLQNQRATTLINLALIWAQNPPLKGRRICTPNYPTHSASRDIKSGEILADDDPREGAFEIGHIAGLGAYAFDSWRIFCRDQLRGLADSWNGEGTSGTFEPEWKRVLPKDKELKAFLRWMWLKEGWKWDPESGEKEVASEELMRKGQEGGLSSDDYDS
;
A
#
# COMPACT_ATOMS: atom_id res chain seq x y z
N MET A 1 9.35 -5.07 15.75
CA MET A 1 10.80 -4.73 15.74
C MET A 1 11.20 -3.77 14.61
N ALA A 2 10.53 -3.75 13.45
CA ALA A 2 10.90 -2.84 12.36
C ALA A 2 10.55 -1.36 12.62
N ILE A 3 9.43 -1.06 13.30
CA ILE A 3 8.95 0.32 13.50
C ILE A 3 9.97 1.23 14.22
N PRO A 4 10.60 0.82 15.34
CA PRO A 4 11.61 1.67 15.98
C PRO A 4 12.81 1.99 15.09
N LEU A 5 13.26 1.02 14.27
CA LEU A 5 14.36 1.25 13.33
C LEU A 5 13.94 2.11 12.15
N PHE A 6 12.70 1.96 11.67
CA PHE A 6 12.13 2.86 10.67
C PHE A 6 12.08 4.31 11.18
N ARG A 7 11.60 4.55 12.41
CA ARG A 7 11.61 5.89 13.04
C ARG A 7 13.02 6.47 13.09
N LYS A 8 13.98 5.69 13.58
CA LYS A 8 15.38 6.11 13.59
C LYS A 8 15.94 6.40 12.19
N LEU A 9 15.55 5.63 11.17
CA LEU A 9 15.97 5.87 9.79
C LEU A 9 15.46 7.23 9.29
N ILE A 10 14.17 7.53 9.46
CA ILE A 10 13.57 8.79 9.00
C ILE A 10 14.01 9.98 9.86
N ASP A 11 14.41 9.78 11.12
CA ASP A 11 15.02 10.82 11.95
C ASP A 11 16.42 11.22 11.43
N ILE A 12 17.18 10.26 10.90
CA ILE A 12 18.53 10.50 10.35
C ILE A 12 18.46 10.99 8.90
N TYR A 13 17.54 10.45 8.11
CA TYR A 13 17.35 10.76 6.69
C TYR A 13 15.89 11.21 6.47
N PRO A 14 15.58 12.50 6.70
CA PRO A 14 14.20 12.99 6.75
C PRO A 14 13.53 13.11 5.38
N ASP A 15 14.32 13.11 4.30
CA ASP A 15 13.85 13.21 2.93
C ASP A 15 14.58 12.20 2.02
N PHE A 16 14.05 12.04 0.81
CA PHE A 16 14.56 11.06 -0.14
C PHE A 16 15.93 11.47 -0.69
N GLU A 17 16.21 12.76 -0.83
CA GLU A 17 17.47 13.31 -1.31
C GLU A 17 18.63 12.95 -0.37
N THR A 18 18.41 13.10 0.94
CA THR A 18 19.39 12.76 1.98
C THR A 18 19.58 11.25 2.05
N LEU A 19 18.51 10.45 1.98
CA LEU A 19 18.63 8.98 1.98
C LEU A 19 19.30 8.45 0.70
N ALA A 20 19.04 9.05 -0.45
CA ALA A 20 19.61 8.63 -1.74
C ALA A 20 21.13 8.83 -1.83
N THR A 21 21.69 9.74 -1.03
CA THR A 21 23.13 10.04 -0.98
C THR A 21 23.83 9.44 0.24
N ALA A 22 23.11 8.68 1.07
CA ALA A 22 23.64 8.06 2.27
C ALA A 22 24.68 6.97 1.96
N ASP A 23 25.63 6.78 2.89
CA ASP A 23 26.54 5.63 2.85
C ASP A 23 25.75 4.34 3.12
N VAL A 24 25.73 3.44 2.15
CA VAL A 24 25.07 2.12 2.25
C VAL A 24 25.52 1.33 3.47
N SER A 25 26.76 1.48 3.92
CA SER A 25 27.31 0.81 5.10
C SER A 25 26.65 1.31 6.38
N GLN A 26 26.37 2.61 6.48
CA GLN A 26 25.69 3.21 7.63
C GLN A 26 24.22 2.79 7.69
N VAL A 27 23.54 2.77 6.54
CA VAL A 27 22.16 2.28 6.44
C VAL A 27 22.10 0.79 6.77
N ALA A 28 23.06 -0.01 6.28
CA ALA A 28 23.15 -1.44 6.60
C ALA A 28 23.37 -1.68 8.10
N GLU A 29 24.17 -0.84 8.76
CA GLU A 29 24.36 -0.95 10.20
C GLU A 29 23.06 -0.75 10.98
N LEU A 30 22.25 0.23 10.59
CA LEU A 30 20.93 0.46 11.18
C LEU A 30 19.98 -0.73 10.95
N MET A 31 20.08 -1.38 9.79
CA MET A 31 19.23 -2.53 9.43
C MET A 31 19.71 -3.86 10.03
N ARG A 32 20.92 -3.92 10.61
CA ARG A 32 21.53 -5.14 11.14
C ARG A 32 20.58 -6.00 12.01
N PRO A 33 19.77 -5.44 12.94
CA PRO A 33 18.87 -6.25 13.76
C PRO A 33 17.71 -6.92 13.01
N LEU A 34 17.41 -6.50 11.78
CA LEU A 34 16.33 -7.06 10.96
C LEU A 34 16.79 -8.19 10.03
N GLY A 35 18.11 -8.40 9.91
CA GLY A 35 18.71 -9.29 8.92
C GLY A 35 18.55 -8.81 7.48
N LEU A 36 19.28 -9.45 6.56
CA LEU A 36 19.38 -9.03 5.14
C LEU A 36 19.79 -7.57 4.98
N GLN A 37 20.59 -7.06 5.91
CA GLN A 37 20.84 -5.64 6.09
C GLN A 37 21.46 -4.96 4.88
N ASN A 38 22.39 -5.63 4.19
CA ASN A 38 23.00 -5.10 2.97
C ASN A 38 21.97 -4.97 1.86
N GLN A 39 21.13 -5.99 1.67
CA GLN A 39 20.06 -5.97 0.66
C GLN A 39 19.04 -4.88 0.98
N ARG A 40 18.60 -4.78 2.25
CA ARG A 40 17.65 -3.74 2.69
C ARG A 40 18.20 -2.34 2.52
N ALA A 41 19.46 -2.11 2.88
CA ALA A 41 20.12 -0.82 2.72
C ALA A 41 20.19 -0.40 1.24
N THR A 42 20.66 -1.28 0.38
CA THR A 42 20.70 -1.03 -1.07
C THR A 42 19.31 -0.77 -1.63
N THR A 43 18.30 -1.56 -1.23
CA THR A 43 16.91 -1.35 -1.66
C THR A 43 16.35 0.00 -1.20
N LEU A 44 16.60 0.41 0.06
CA LEU A 44 16.14 1.69 0.59
C LEU A 44 16.78 2.88 -0.13
N ILE A 45 18.10 2.85 -0.35
CA ILE A 45 18.82 3.89 -1.07
C ILE A 45 18.35 3.97 -2.53
N ASN A 46 18.20 2.83 -3.21
CA ASN A 46 17.71 2.80 -4.58
C ASN A 46 16.26 3.30 -4.69
N LEU A 47 15.41 2.94 -3.73
CA LEU A 47 14.04 3.47 -3.67
C LEU A 47 14.06 4.99 -3.52
N ALA A 48 14.86 5.51 -2.60
CA ALA A 48 14.98 6.95 -2.37
C ALA A 48 15.52 7.68 -3.61
N LEU A 49 16.53 7.12 -4.27
CA LEU A 49 17.10 7.66 -5.50
C LEU A 49 16.05 7.75 -6.61
N ILE A 50 15.31 6.66 -6.86
CA ILE A 50 14.26 6.63 -7.87
C ILE A 50 13.14 7.62 -7.51
N TRP A 51 12.76 7.70 -6.23
CA TRP A 51 11.72 8.61 -5.79
C TRP A 51 12.11 10.08 -5.96
N ALA A 52 13.34 10.45 -5.59
CA ALA A 52 13.85 11.81 -5.74
C ALA A 52 13.96 12.22 -7.22
N GLN A 53 14.42 11.32 -8.10
CA GLN A 53 14.57 11.61 -9.52
C GLN A 53 13.25 11.56 -10.30
N ASN A 54 12.34 10.69 -9.88
CA ASN A 54 11.15 10.35 -10.64
C ASN A 54 10.01 9.99 -9.67
N PRO A 55 9.46 10.97 -8.92
CA PRO A 55 8.41 10.70 -7.95
C PRO A 55 7.13 10.19 -8.64
N PRO A 56 6.23 9.50 -7.90
CA PRO A 56 4.90 9.15 -8.39
C PRO A 56 4.12 10.42 -8.75
N LEU A 57 3.41 10.39 -9.88
CA LEU A 57 2.65 11.55 -10.38
C LEU A 57 1.24 11.14 -10.77
N LYS A 58 0.28 12.05 -10.56
CA LYS A 58 -1.08 11.95 -11.10
C LYS A 58 -1.05 11.78 -12.62
N GLY A 59 -1.92 10.93 -13.16
CA GLY A 59 -2.02 10.67 -14.60
C GLY A 59 -0.88 9.85 -15.18
N ARG A 60 0.00 9.29 -14.34
CA ARG A 60 1.17 8.54 -14.78
C ARG A 60 1.26 7.20 -14.07
N ARG A 61 0.59 6.20 -14.64
CA ARG A 61 0.72 4.81 -14.21
C ARG A 61 1.69 4.03 -15.08
N ILE A 62 2.54 3.24 -14.43
CA ILE A 62 3.56 2.42 -15.08
C ILE A 62 3.31 0.95 -14.73
N CYS A 63 3.55 0.07 -15.71
CA CYS A 63 3.37 -1.37 -15.61
C CYS A 63 3.89 -1.95 -14.29
N THR A 64 3.05 -2.74 -13.62
CA THR A 64 3.38 -3.57 -12.46
C THR A 64 3.27 -5.04 -12.85
N PRO A 65 4.40 -5.70 -13.20
CA PRO A 65 4.38 -7.09 -13.63
C PRO A 65 3.79 -8.01 -12.56
N ASN A 66 2.92 -8.93 -12.98
CA ASN A 66 2.28 -9.93 -12.11
C ASN A 66 1.41 -9.34 -10.97
N TYR A 67 0.92 -8.12 -11.11
CA TYR A 67 0.02 -7.48 -10.14
C TYR A 67 -1.11 -6.72 -10.87
N PRO A 68 -2.35 -6.69 -10.36
CA PRO A 68 -2.86 -7.45 -9.22
C PRO A 68 -2.94 -8.97 -9.50
N THR A 69 -2.97 -9.36 -10.77
CA THR A 69 -2.92 -10.76 -11.21
C THR A 69 -1.76 -10.98 -12.17
N HIS A 70 -1.42 -12.25 -12.44
CA HIS A 70 -0.37 -12.63 -13.39
C HIS A 70 -0.63 -12.15 -14.83
N SER A 71 -1.86 -11.82 -15.18
CA SER A 71 -2.24 -11.40 -16.53
C SER A 71 -2.56 -9.93 -16.68
N ALA A 72 -2.70 -9.19 -15.56
CA ALA A 72 -3.22 -7.83 -15.58
C ALA A 72 -2.38 -6.84 -16.41
N SER A 73 -1.07 -7.05 -16.50
CA SER A 73 -0.14 -6.18 -17.24
C SER A 73 0.29 -6.71 -18.62
N ARG A 74 -0.36 -7.76 -19.14
CA ARG A 74 0.07 -8.42 -20.40
C ARG A 74 -0.03 -7.53 -21.63
N ASP A 75 -0.96 -6.60 -21.64
CA ASP A 75 -1.24 -5.67 -22.75
C ASP A 75 -0.62 -4.29 -22.53
N ILE A 76 0.20 -4.12 -21.50
CA ILE A 76 0.93 -2.88 -21.20
C ILE A 76 2.37 -3.04 -21.67
N LYS A 77 2.77 -2.23 -22.65
CA LYS A 77 4.11 -2.29 -23.23
C LYS A 77 5.15 -1.74 -22.24
N SER A 78 6.38 -2.22 -22.39
CA SER A 78 7.50 -1.64 -21.63
C SER A 78 7.65 -0.15 -21.96
N GLY A 79 7.73 0.69 -20.92
CA GLY A 79 7.82 2.15 -21.05
C GLY A 79 6.49 2.85 -21.38
N GLU A 80 5.39 2.12 -21.55
CA GLU A 80 4.07 2.72 -21.71
C GLU A 80 3.62 3.38 -20.41
N ILE A 81 3.04 4.57 -20.53
CA ILE A 81 2.47 5.35 -19.42
C ILE A 81 0.97 5.41 -19.64
N LEU A 82 0.21 4.92 -18.66
CA LEU A 82 -1.24 4.97 -18.68
C LEU A 82 -1.76 6.19 -17.93
N ALA A 83 -2.73 6.89 -18.53
CA ALA A 83 -3.49 7.95 -17.88
C ALA A 83 -4.37 7.38 -16.76
N ASP A 84 -4.94 8.23 -15.89
CA ASP A 84 -5.72 7.75 -14.74
C ASP A 84 -7.05 7.09 -15.11
N ASP A 85 -7.62 7.47 -16.26
CA ASP A 85 -8.89 7.02 -16.83
C ASP A 85 -8.77 5.79 -17.75
N ASP A 86 -7.54 5.35 -18.07
CA ASP A 86 -7.32 4.13 -18.84
C ASP A 86 -7.89 2.90 -18.08
N PRO A 87 -8.74 2.07 -18.71
CA PRO A 87 -9.41 0.97 -18.01
C PRO A 87 -8.47 -0.19 -17.67
N ARG A 88 -7.26 -0.25 -18.24
CA ARG A 88 -6.33 -1.35 -18.00
C ARG A 88 -5.83 -1.34 -16.56
N GLU A 89 -5.91 -2.52 -15.96
CA GLU A 89 -5.31 -2.81 -14.66
C GLU A 89 -3.81 -3.09 -14.79
N GLY A 90 -3.12 -3.33 -13.68
CA GLY A 90 -1.71 -3.75 -13.72
C GLY A 90 -0.71 -2.66 -14.11
N ALA A 91 -1.08 -1.40 -13.91
CA ALA A 91 -0.14 -0.29 -13.83
C ALA A 91 -0.51 0.63 -12.67
N PHE A 92 0.50 1.16 -11.98
CA PHE A 92 0.35 2.05 -10.83
C PHE A 92 1.43 3.14 -10.83
N GLU A 93 1.21 4.20 -10.07
CA GLU A 93 2.05 5.41 -10.06
C GLU A 93 3.45 5.17 -9.49
N ILE A 94 3.64 4.04 -8.79
CA ILE A 94 4.91 3.55 -8.24
C ILE A 94 5.49 2.36 -9.03
N GLY A 95 4.91 2.00 -10.18
CA GLY A 95 5.30 0.79 -10.92
C GLY A 95 6.73 0.80 -11.46
N HIS A 96 7.34 1.98 -11.64
CA HIS A 96 8.74 2.12 -12.04
C HIS A 96 9.75 1.87 -10.92
N ILE A 97 9.31 1.78 -9.66
CA ILE A 97 10.21 1.57 -8.53
C ILE A 97 10.55 0.08 -8.43
N ALA A 98 11.80 -0.25 -8.71
CA ALA A 98 12.29 -1.62 -8.65
C ALA A 98 12.27 -2.18 -7.22
N GLY A 99 11.92 -3.46 -7.08
CA GLY A 99 11.89 -4.16 -5.80
C GLY A 99 10.58 -4.03 -5.02
N LEU A 100 9.59 -3.30 -5.54
CA LEU A 100 8.23 -3.30 -5.00
C LEU A 100 7.48 -4.57 -5.44
N GLY A 101 6.71 -5.12 -4.50
CA GLY A 101 5.86 -6.29 -4.73
C GLY A 101 4.41 -6.01 -4.34
N ALA A 102 3.56 -7.05 -4.43
CA ALA A 102 2.12 -6.95 -4.17
C ALA A 102 1.78 -6.21 -2.86
N TYR A 103 2.48 -6.50 -1.76
CA TYR A 103 2.30 -5.79 -0.48
C TYR A 103 2.46 -4.26 -0.61
N ALA A 104 3.49 -3.79 -1.33
CA ALA A 104 3.74 -2.37 -1.50
C ALA A 104 2.69 -1.73 -2.43
N PHE A 105 2.26 -2.44 -3.47
CA PHE A 105 1.20 -1.97 -4.37
C PHE A 105 -0.16 -1.90 -3.67
N ASP A 106 -0.51 -2.92 -2.88
CA ASP A 106 -1.72 -2.90 -2.04
C ASP A 106 -1.67 -1.74 -1.03
N SER A 107 -0.53 -1.56 -0.34
CA SER A 107 -0.34 -0.43 0.59
C SER A 107 -0.51 0.92 -0.11
N TRP A 108 0.06 1.08 -1.31
CA TRP A 108 -0.08 2.30 -2.09
C TRP A 108 -1.52 2.59 -2.50
N ARG A 109 -2.23 1.56 -3.00
CA ARG A 109 -3.64 1.66 -3.36
C ARG A 109 -4.52 2.04 -2.17
N ILE A 110 -4.26 1.44 -1.01
CA ILE A 110 -5.03 1.70 0.21
C ILE A 110 -4.77 3.10 0.75
N PHE A 111 -3.50 3.52 0.86
CA PHE A 111 -3.13 4.67 1.69
C PHE A 111 -2.73 5.93 0.92
N CYS A 112 -2.41 5.86 -0.37
CA CYS A 112 -1.78 6.98 -1.09
C CYS A 112 -2.52 7.36 -2.38
N ARG A 113 -3.08 6.38 -3.09
CA ARG A 113 -3.50 6.56 -4.49
C ARG A 113 -4.57 7.62 -4.69
N ASP A 114 -5.62 7.64 -3.86
CA ASP A 114 -6.71 8.61 -4.02
C ASP A 114 -6.26 10.04 -3.76
N GLN A 115 -5.42 10.25 -2.76
CA GLN A 115 -4.85 11.56 -2.45
C GLN A 115 -3.90 12.03 -3.55
N LEU A 116 -3.01 11.16 -4.04
CA LEU A 116 -2.11 11.50 -5.16
C LEU A 116 -2.90 11.93 -6.40
N ARG A 117 -4.02 11.25 -6.68
CA ARG A 117 -4.88 11.56 -7.83
C ARG A 117 -5.77 12.78 -7.58
N GLY A 118 -5.76 13.36 -6.38
CA GLY A 118 -6.64 14.46 -6.00
C GLY A 118 -8.11 14.09 -6.11
N LEU A 119 -8.45 12.83 -5.83
CA LEU A 119 -9.82 12.33 -5.82
C LEU A 119 -10.46 12.48 -4.43
N ALA A 120 -9.64 12.49 -3.37
CA ALA A 120 -10.04 12.66 -1.99
C ALA A 120 -8.94 13.41 -1.20
N ASP A 121 -9.32 14.01 -0.08
CA ASP A 121 -8.39 14.69 0.83
C ASP A 121 -7.53 13.69 1.61
N SER A 122 -8.07 12.48 1.83
CA SER A 122 -7.42 11.38 2.53
C SER A 122 -7.75 10.03 1.89
N TRP A 123 -7.05 8.99 2.33
CA TRP A 123 -7.08 7.64 1.78
C TRP A 123 -8.44 6.94 1.90
N ASN A 124 -9.26 7.34 2.88
CA ASN A 124 -10.56 6.73 3.17
C ASN A 124 -11.74 7.43 2.47
N GLY A 125 -11.47 8.38 1.57
CA GLY A 125 -12.51 9.16 0.87
C GLY A 125 -12.95 10.45 1.58
N GLU A 126 -12.25 10.87 2.62
CA GLU A 126 -12.50 12.18 3.25
C GLU A 126 -12.45 13.32 2.20
N GLY A 127 -13.30 14.33 2.38
CA GLY A 127 -13.40 15.46 1.45
C GLY A 127 -14.22 15.20 0.19
N THR A 128 -14.72 13.98 -0.01
CA THR A 128 -15.53 13.63 -1.18
C THR A 128 -17.03 13.68 -0.90
N SER A 129 -17.84 13.85 -1.95
CA SER A 129 -19.29 13.84 -1.87
C SER A 129 -19.89 12.96 -2.97
N GLY A 130 -21.12 12.48 -2.76
CA GLY A 130 -21.84 11.69 -3.75
C GLY A 130 -21.39 10.22 -3.83
N THR A 131 -21.14 9.73 -5.03
CA THR A 131 -20.94 8.30 -5.35
C THR A 131 -19.47 7.87 -5.40
N PHE A 132 -18.55 8.69 -4.88
CA PHE A 132 -17.14 8.32 -4.86
C PHE A 132 -16.91 7.09 -3.97
N GLU A 133 -16.20 6.11 -4.50
CA GLU A 133 -15.78 4.93 -3.75
C GLU A 133 -14.25 4.95 -3.61
N PRO A 134 -13.72 5.01 -2.38
CA PRO A 134 -12.28 4.99 -2.13
C PRO A 134 -11.63 3.71 -2.65
N GLU A 135 -10.41 3.83 -3.15
CA GLU A 135 -9.67 2.72 -3.76
C GLU A 135 -9.47 1.54 -2.80
N TRP A 136 -9.33 1.79 -1.48
CA TRP A 136 -9.16 0.72 -0.49
C TRP A 136 -10.30 -0.32 -0.53
N LYS A 137 -11.52 0.07 -0.93
CA LYS A 137 -12.68 -0.83 -1.05
C LYS A 137 -12.54 -1.84 -2.20
N ARG A 138 -11.55 -1.66 -3.09
CA ARG A 138 -11.26 -2.51 -4.26
C ARG A 138 -9.97 -3.32 -4.12
N VAL A 139 -9.35 -3.30 -2.94
CA VAL A 139 -8.08 -4.00 -2.70
C VAL A 139 -8.35 -5.33 -2.02
N LEU A 140 -7.76 -6.41 -2.57
CA LEU A 140 -7.77 -7.76 -2.01
C LEU A 140 -6.33 -8.17 -1.67
N PRO A 141 -5.79 -7.70 -0.54
CA PRO A 141 -4.40 -7.92 -0.20
C PRO A 141 -4.17 -9.34 0.26
N LYS A 142 -2.98 -9.89 -0.01
CA LYS A 142 -2.57 -11.21 0.53
C LYS A 142 -1.90 -11.10 1.90
N ASP A 143 -1.41 -9.92 2.26
CA ASP A 143 -0.72 -9.68 3.53
C ASP A 143 -1.68 -9.72 4.72
N LYS A 144 -1.27 -10.41 5.79
CA LYS A 144 -2.13 -10.63 6.97
C LYS A 144 -2.51 -9.35 7.69
N GLU A 145 -1.61 -8.37 7.76
CA GLU A 145 -1.85 -7.13 8.49
C GLU A 145 -2.77 -6.22 7.67
N LEU A 146 -2.56 -6.17 6.34
CA LEU A 146 -3.49 -5.47 5.44
C LEU A 146 -4.88 -6.11 5.44
N LYS A 147 -5.00 -7.45 5.47
CA LYS A 147 -6.28 -8.14 5.63
C LYS A 147 -6.98 -7.77 6.94
N ALA A 148 -6.25 -7.80 8.05
CA ALA A 148 -6.80 -7.44 9.36
C ALA A 148 -7.26 -5.97 9.39
N PHE A 149 -6.45 -5.06 8.82
CA PHE A 149 -6.80 -3.65 8.68
C PHE A 149 -8.08 -3.45 7.87
N LEU A 150 -8.19 -4.09 6.70
CA LEU A 150 -9.36 -3.96 5.83
C LEU A 150 -10.62 -4.62 6.42
N ARG A 151 -10.49 -5.74 7.14
CA ARG A 151 -11.61 -6.33 7.92
C ARG A 151 -12.17 -5.34 8.93
N TRP A 152 -11.30 -4.68 9.69
CA TRP A 152 -11.71 -3.65 10.64
C TRP A 152 -12.36 -2.44 9.95
N MET A 153 -11.82 -2.02 8.80
CA MET A 153 -12.41 -0.93 8.00
C MET A 153 -13.79 -1.28 7.46
N TRP A 154 -13.98 -2.46 6.89
CA TRP A 154 -15.29 -2.92 6.44
C TRP A 154 -16.27 -3.09 7.59
N LEU A 155 -15.80 -3.55 8.76
CA LEU A 155 -16.64 -3.64 9.94
C LEU A 155 -17.16 -2.26 10.37
N LYS A 156 -16.34 -1.21 10.33
CA LYS A 156 -16.81 0.17 10.59
C LYS A 156 -17.91 0.63 9.62
N GLU A 157 -17.92 0.09 8.41
CA GLU A 157 -18.94 0.34 7.39
C GLU A 157 -20.17 -0.57 7.57
N GLY A 158 -20.19 -1.43 8.60
CA GLY A 158 -21.29 -2.36 8.91
C GLY A 158 -21.19 -3.71 8.21
N TRP A 159 -20.03 -4.09 7.68
CA TRP A 159 -19.85 -5.30 6.88
C TRP A 159 -18.88 -6.29 7.53
N LYS A 160 -19.29 -7.56 7.58
CA LYS A 160 -18.39 -8.71 7.70
C LYS A 160 -17.81 -8.98 6.31
N TRP A 161 -16.51 -8.80 6.15
CA TRP A 161 -15.83 -8.89 4.85
C TRP A 161 -14.88 -10.08 4.79
N ASP A 162 -14.99 -10.88 3.73
CA ASP A 162 -14.07 -11.97 3.43
C ASP A 162 -12.88 -11.45 2.59
N PRO A 163 -11.64 -11.50 3.12
CA PRO A 163 -10.45 -11.04 2.40
C PRO A 163 -10.04 -11.92 1.21
N GLU A 164 -10.52 -13.16 1.09
CA GLU A 164 -10.17 -14.04 -0.04
C GLU A 164 -11.06 -13.79 -1.25
N SER A 165 -12.38 -13.70 -1.03
CA SER A 165 -13.37 -13.51 -2.09
C SER A 165 -13.73 -12.03 -2.34
N GLY A 166 -13.59 -11.19 -1.32
CA GLY A 166 -14.10 -9.82 -1.32
C GLY A 166 -15.59 -9.70 -0.99
N GLU A 167 -16.26 -10.81 -0.69
CA GLU A 167 -17.68 -10.84 -0.34
C GLU A 167 -17.95 -10.11 0.97
N LYS A 168 -19.17 -9.56 1.09
CA LYS A 168 -19.60 -8.74 2.21
C LYS A 168 -20.97 -9.19 2.67
N GLU A 169 -21.08 -9.43 3.96
CA GLU A 169 -22.34 -9.72 4.65
C GLU A 169 -22.61 -8.64 5.70
N VAL A 170 -23.88 -8.40 6.01
CA VAL A 170 -24.23 -7.44 7.05
C VAL A 170 -23.67 -7.93 8.39
N ALA A 171 -22.87 -7.10 9.05
CA ALA A 171 -22.28 -7.46 10.34
C ALA A 171 -23.35 -7.54 11.43
N SER A 172 -23.25 -8.54 12.30
CA SER A 172 -24.14 -8.65 13.46
C SER A 172 -23.87 -7.54 14.48
N GLU A 173 -24.89 -7.15 15.24
CA GLU A 173 -24.74 -6.15 16.31
C GLU A 173 -23.66 -6.53 17.33
N GLU A 174 -23.54 -7.82 17.62
CA GLU A 174 -22.51 -8.34 18.54
C GLU A 174 -21.10 -8.12 17.98
N LEU A 175 -20.87 -8.42 16.70
CA LEU A 175 -19.57 -8.25 16.05
C LEU A 175 -19.18 -6.77 16.01
N MET A 176 -20.14 -5.91 15.68
CA MET A 176 -19.97 -4.45 15.71
C MET A 176 -19.56 -3.94 17.10
N ARG A 177 -20.25 -4.42 18.15
CA ARG A 177 -19.94 -4.05 19.54
C ARG A 177 -18.54 -4.48 19.95
N LYS A 178 -18.16 -5.73 19.67
CA LYS A 178 -16.80 -6.25 19.95
C LYS A 178 -15.71 -5.43 19.22
N GLY A 179 -15.98 -4.99 17.99
CA GLY A 179 -15.07 -4.15 17.21
C GLY A 179 -14.83 -2.77 17.81
N GLN A 180 -15.86 -2.18 18.42
CA GLN A 180 -15.74 -0.89 19.13
C GLN A 180 -14.92 -1.02 20.42
N GLU A 181 -15.03 -2.16 21.11
CA GLU A 181 -14.32 -2.44 22.36
C GLU A 181 -12.85 -2.86 22.14
N GLY A 182 -12.40 -3.00 20.89
CA GLY A 182 -11.03 -3.38 20.54
C GLY A 182 -10.69 -4.85 20.82
N GLY A 183 -11.71 -5.69 21.04
CA GLY A 183 -11.56 -7.08 21.49
C GLY A 183 -11.64 -8.15 20.38
N LEU A 184 -11.58 -7.77 19.11
CA LEU A 184 -11.72 -8.72 17.99
C LEU A 184 -10.45 -9.54 17.76
N SER A 185 -10.59 -10.85 17.89
CA SER A 185 -9.64 -11.84 17.41
C SER A 185 -9.93 -12.22 15.96
N SER A 186 -9.03 -12.97 15.31
CA SER A 186 -9.30 -13.50 13.96
C SER A 186 -10.54 -14.40 13.95
N ASP A 187 -10.73 -15.19 15.02
CA ASP A 187 -11.81 -16.17 15.14
C ASP A 187 -13.19 -15.51 15.24
N ASP A 188 -13.27 -14.26 15.73
CA ASP A 188 -14.52 -13.51 15.80
C ASP A 188 -15.06 -13.15 14.40
N TYR A 189 -14.19 -13.07 13.37
CA TYR A 189 -14.61 -12.83 11.99
C TYR A 189 -15.06 -14.09 11.26
N ASP A 190 -14.73 -15.27 11.77
CA ASP A 190 -15.01 -16.55 11.11
C ASP A 190 -16.16 -17.32 11.79
N SER A 191 -16.73 -16.75 12.87
CA SER A 191 -17.89 -17.28 13.62
C SER A 191 -19.25 -16.86 13.04
#